data_AF-A0A1D3K7I0-F1
#
_entry.id   AF-A0A1D3K7I0-F1
#
_cell.length_a   1.000
_cell.length_b   1.000
_cell.length_c   1.000
_cell.angle_alpha   90.00
_cell.angle_beta   90.00
_cell.angle_gamma   90.00
#
_symmetry.space_group_name_H-M   'P 1'
#
loop_
_entity.id
_entity.type
_entity.pdbx_description
1 polymer ?
#
loop_
_entity_poly.entity_id
_entity_poly.type
_entity_poly.pdbx_seq_one_letter_code
_entity_poly.pdbx_strand_id
1 'polypeptide(L)'
;MIDFETVHRTYLKGSMDEGGWSFNPVNPAKPRTGKHLSTHQVFSNAGLGVALYLRNDFEGARAIKVHVGLKLVFSRKVKGRFLLQEDGQKISLTLDMGGVRGLYAWLAGDTPNFSYEIIRPDAPKKQLSGFESDLEFPLSIRAFENDSDGSARSILVGLADADIFHLQLHCLGLAKLLYPSLSDIALLAHMKPRLKAAPSCHTTIVATFQANMGPELPERPSEAPMHPIPISDGALAELDLEKAKRAVFAVGKNRWPRKDLATIEEIQNGPLDAMDRFVKAGNAGDFTEWDKIYNLLHPSRR
;
A
#
# COMPACT_ATOMS: atom_id res chain seq x y z
N MET A 1 15.30 16.36 5.73
CA MET A 1 15.43 15.48 6.92
C MET A 1 14.40 15.92 7.95
N ILE A 2 13.71 15.00 8.63
CA ILE A 2 12.71 15.35 9.65
C ILE A 2 13.44 15.55 10.98
N ASP A 3 13.27 16.73 11.58
CA ASP A 3 13.78 17.02 12.92
C ASP A 3 12.79 16.48 13.97
N PHE A 4 12.95 15.21 14.33
CA PHE A 4 12.10 14.53 15.31
C PHE A 4 12.18 15.16 16.70
N GLU A 5 13.33 15.71 17.09
CA GLU A 5 13.52 16.32 18.40
C GLU A 5 12.71 17.62 18.51
N THR A 6 12.83 18.50 17.52
CA THR A 6 12.05 19.73 17.48
C THR A 6 10.56 19.43 17.41
N VAL A 7 10.13 18.48 16.57
CA VAL A 7 8.71 18.08 16.49
C VAL A 7 8.20 17.55 17.82
N HIS A 8 8.97 16.68 18.49
CA HIS A 8 8.60 16.14 19.79
C HIS A 8 8.45 17.25 20.83
N ARG A 9 9.45 18.13 20.95
CA ARG A 9 9.45 19.24 21.91
C ARG A 9 8.31 20.21 21.64
N THR A 10 8.03 20.52 20.38
CA THR A 10 6.99 21.48 20.01
C THR A 10 5.59 20.90 20.21
N TYR A 11 5.31 19.69 19.73
CA TYR A 11 3.93 19.20 19.63
C TYR A 11 3.56 18.12 20.64
N LEU A 12 4.52 17.34 21.15
CA LEU A 12 4.22 16.21 22.03
C LEU A 12 4.42 16.53 23.52
N LYS A 13 5.12 17.62 23.83
CA LYS A 13 5.20 18.13 25.20
C LYS A 13 4.06 19.10 25.46
N GLY A 14 3.19 18.73 26.40
CA GLY A 14 2.17 19.63 26.93
C GLY A 14 2.75 20.57 27.98
N SER A 15 2.07 21.69 28.17
CA SER A 15 2.25 22.62 29.29
C SER A 15 0.98 22.65 30.13
N MET A 16 1.11 22.95 31.41
CA MET A 16 -0.04 23.21 32.26
C MET A 16 -0.31 24.72 32.27
N ASP A 17 -1.51 25.12 31.89
CA ASP A 17 -2.02 26.49 31.96
C ASP A 17 -3.15 26.61 33.00
N GLU A 18 -3.67 27.82 33.23
CA GLU A 18 -4.74 28.09 34.21
C GLU A 18 -6.01 27.26 33.97
N GLY A 19 -6.23 26.78 32.75
CA GLY A 19 -7.37 25.93 32.40
C GLY A 19 -7.07 24.43 32.41
N GLY A 20 -5.82 24.00 32.65
CA GLY A 20 -5.39 22.60 32.59
C GLY A 20 -4.28 22.31 31.58
N TRP A 21 -4.21 21.07 31.08
CA TRP A 21 -3.20 20.67 30.10
C TRP A 21 -3.48 21.28 28.72
N SER A 22 -2.47 21.88 28.12
CA SER A 22 -2.49 22.39 26.75
C SER A 22 -1.29 21.94 25.94
N PHE A 23 -1.51 21.79 24.65
CA PHE A 23 -0.49 21.41 23.67
C PHE A 23 -0.46 22.43 22.54
N ASN A 24 0.69 22.55 21.87
CA ASN A 24 0.76 23.37 20.66
C ASN A 24 -0.08 22.72 19.53
N PRO A 25 -0.93 23.50 18.84
CA PRO A 25 -1.68 23.01 17.70
C PRO A 25 -0.77 22.55 16.55
N VAL A 26 -0.93 21.30 16.10
CA VAL A 26 -0.19 20.73 14.97
C VAL A 26 -0.58 21.38 13.65
N ASN A 27 -1.81 21.88 13.56
CA ASN A 27 -2.31 22.65 12.42
C ASN A 27 -3.20 23.81 12.91
N PRO A 28 -2.62 24.99 13.19
CA PRO A 28 -3.37 26.14 13.71
C PRO A 28 -4.45 26.63 12.74
N ALA A 29 -4.15 26.62 11.43
CA ALA A 29 -5.08 27.09 10.40
C ALA A 29 -6.27 26.13 10.20
N LYS A 30 -6.08 24.84 10.47
CA LYS A 30 -7.12 23.81 10.34
C LYS A 30 -7.06 22.86 11.55
N PRO A 31 -7.59 23.27 12.72
CA PRO A 31 -7.49 22.52 13.97
C PRO A 31 -7.94 21.06 13.89
N ARG A 32 -8.97 20.78 13.09
CA ARG A 32 -9.53 19.43 12.96
C ARG A 32 -8.74 18.50 12.02
N THR A 33 -7.73 19.03 11.32
CA THR A 33 -6.93 18.24 10.37
C THR A 33 -5.59 17.86 10.98
N GLY A 34 -5.21 16.60 10.86
CA GLY A 34 -3.88 16.15 11.30
C GLY A 34 -2.77 16.56 10.34
N LYS A 35 -1.54 16.50 10.83
CA LYS A 35 -0.30 16.77 10.10
C LYS A 35 0.40 15.47 9.76
N HIS A 36 0.84 15.32 8.51
CA HIS A 36 1.69 14.22 8.07
C HIS A 36 3.14 14.69 8.09
N LEU A 37 3.99 14.07 8.91
CA LEU A 37 5.42 14.44 8.99
C LEU A 37 6.26 13.74 7.95
N SER A 38 5.90 12.49 7.66
CA SER A 38 6.50 11.64 6.64
C SER A 38 5.36 10.91 5.94
N THR A 39 5.51 10.67 4.64
CA THR A 39 4.56 9.87 3.87
C THR A 39 5.29 8.95 2.91
N HIS A 40 4.79 7.74 2.75
CA HIS A 40 5.20 6.79 1.73
C HIS A 40 3.97 6.13 1.11
N GLN A 41 4.07 5.70 -0.14
CA GLN A 41 2.97 5.07 -0.86
C GLN A 41 3.47 3.80 -1.53
N VAL A 42 2.74 2.71 -1.30
CA VAL A 42 2.96 1.41 -1.90
C VAL A 42 1.85 1.17 -2.91
N PHE A 43 2.23 0.71 -4.11
CA PHE A 43 1.30 0.39 -5.17
C PHE A 43 1.61 -1.00 -5.74
N SER A 44 0.96 -2.03 -5.20
CA SER A 44 1.14 -3.44 -5.62
C SER A 44 -0.14 -4.00 -6.29
N ASN A 45 -0.77 -5.02 -5.73
CA ASN A 45 -2.12 -5.43 -6.11
C ASN A 45 -3.18 -4.40 -5.62
N ALA A 46 -2.87 -3.63 -4.57
CA ALA A 46 -3.70 -2.54 -4.04
C ALA A 46 -2.82 -1.37 -3.57
N GLY A 47 -3.44 -0.28 -3.13
CA GLY A 47 -2.73 0.92 -2.68
C GLY A 47 -2.63 0.98 -1.15
N LEU A 48 -1.45 1.28 -0.63
CA LEU A 48 -1.23 1.54 0.79
C LEU A 48 -0.49 2.86 0.97
N GLY A 49 -1.10 3.76 1.73
CA GLY A 49 -0.50 5.02 2.17
C GLY A 49 -0.03 4.88 3.60
N VAL A 50 1.23 5.18 3.85
CA VAL A 50 1.88 5.13 5.16
C VAL A 50 2.25 6.55 5.56
N ALA A 51 1.92 6.96 6.78
CA ALA A 51 2.30 8.28 7.26
C ALA A 51 2.59 8.32 8.77
N LEU A 52 3.62 9.07 9.15
CA LEU A 52 3.77 9.52 10.54
C LEU A 52 2.77 10.65 10.77
N TYR A 53 1.78 10.39 11.61
CA TYR A 53 0.59 11.21 11.74
C TYR A 53 0.47 11.83 13.12
N LEU A 54 0.20 13.13 13.17
CA LEU A 54 -0.16 13.84 14.39
C LEU A 54 -1.51 14.51 14.23
N ARG A 55 -2.33 14.48 15.29
CA ARG A 55 -3.61 15.19 15.33
C ARG A 55 -3.90 15.62 16.75
N ASN A 56 -4.30 16.87 16.96
CA ASN A 56 -4.82 17.27 18.26
C ASN A 56 -6.29 16.90 18.41
N ASP A 57 -6.70 16.66 19.66
CA ASP A 57 -8.09 16.85 20.04
C ASP A 57 -8.24 18.22 20.69
N PHE A 58 -9.37 18.86 20.44
CA PHE A 58 -9.65 20.22 20.88
C PHE A 58 -10.85 20.27 21.82
N GLU A 59 -10.76 21.14 22.81
CA GLU A 59 -11.88 21.59 23.64
C GLU A 59 -11.99 23.11 23.44
N GLY A 60 -13.06 23.55 22.78
CA GLY A 60 -13.17 24.93 22.29
C GLY A 60 -12.00 25.27 21.35
N ALA A 61 -11.22 26.30 21.70
CA ALA A 61 -10.06 26.75 20.94
C ALA A 61 -8.74 26.07 21.37
N ARG A 62 -8.76 25.28 22.45
CA ARG A 62 -7.55 24.74 23.08
C ARG A 62 -7.29 23.30 22.65
N ALA A 63 -6.06 23.01 22.25
CA ALA A 63 -5.60 21.65 22.01
C ALA A 63 -5.27 20.98 23.35
N ILE A 64 -6.10 20.02 23.75
CA ILE A 64 -6.01 19.35 25.06
C ILE A 64 -5.23 18.03 25.02
N LYS A 65 -5.03 17.48 23.82
CA LYS A 65 -4.36 16.20 23.61
C LYS A 65 -3.69 16.17 22.25
N VAL A 66 -2.64 15.37 22.11
CA VAL A 66 -2.04 15.04 20.82
C VAL A 66 -2.09 13.53 20.61
N HIS A 67 -2.72 13.11 19.53
CA HIS A 67 -2.63 11.77 18.99
C HIS A 67 -1.46 11.70 18.04
N VAL A 68 -0.61 10.71 18.25
CA VAL A 68 0.53 10.42 17.41
C VAL A 68 0.51 8.94 17.07
N GLY A 69 0.79 8.60 15.82
CA GLY A 69 0.78 7.21 15.40
C GLY A 69 1.17 7.02 13.95
N LEU A 70 1.26 5.75 13.56
CA LEU A 70 1.48 5.35 12.19
C LEU A 70 0.13 5.20 11.49
N LYS A 71 -0.21 6.16 10.63
CA LYS A 71 -1.44 6.12 9.85
C LYS A 71 -1.24 5.27 8.61
N LEU A 72 -2.10 4.27 8.44
CA LEU A 72 -2.17 3.43 7.27
C LEU A 72 -3.49 3.67 6.54
N VAL A 73 -3.42 3.78 5.22
CA VAL A 73 -4.57 4.04 4.34
C VAL A 73 -4.58 3.06 3.19
N PHE A 74 -5.52 2.13 3.22
CA PHE A 74 -5.69 1.08 2.23
C PHE A 74 -6.73 1.50 1.20
N SER A 75 -6.43 1.32 -0.08
CA SER A 75 -7.32 1.65 -1.20
C SER A 75 -7.27 0.55 -2.26
N ARG A 76 -8.40 0.27 -2.91
CA ARG A 76 -8.49 -0.74 -3.99
C ARG A 76 -7.93 -0.25 -5.34
N LYS A 77 -7.31 0.93 -5.40
CA LYS A 77 -6.81 1.56 -6.64
C LYS A 77 -7.93 1.74 -7.68
N VAL A 78 -8.85 2.67 -7.44
CA VAL A 78 -9.93 2.94 -8.41
C VAL A 78 -9.46 3.99 -9.44
N LYS A 79 -9.42 3.62 -10.72
CA LYS A 79 -9.37 4.54 -11.90
C LYS A 79 -8.14 5.46 -12.03
N GLY A 80 -6.92 4.97 -11.80
CA GLY A 80 -5.69 5.67 -12.23
C GLY A 80 -5.38 7.03 -11.58
N ARG A 81 -6.20 7.50 -10.63
CA ARG A 81 -5.90 8.61 -9.72
C ARG A 81 -5.45 8.02 -8.38
N PHE A 82 -4.17 8.18 -8.06
CA PHE A 82 -3.54 7.51 -6.90
C PHE A 82 -3.62 8.31 -5.60
N LEU A 83 -4.56 9.25 -5.49
CA LEU A 83 -4.80 9.97 -4.23
C LEU A 83 -5.56 9.06 -3.28
N LEU A 84 -4.82 8.21 -2.57
CA LEU A 84 -5.35 7.25 -1.59
C LEU A 84 -6.25 7.92 -0.54
N GLN A 85 -6.07 9.22 -0.27
CA GLN A 85 -6.89 9.99 0.65
C GLN A 85 -8.26 10.40 0.07
N GLU A 86 -8.42 10.43 -1.25
CA GLU A 86 -9.66 10.81 -1.93
C GLU A 86 -10.55 9.60 -2.25
N ASP A 87 -10.03 8.38 -2.12
CA ASP A 87 -10.84 7.17 -2.24
C ASP A 87 -11.91 7.12 -1.12
N GLY A 88 -13.18 7.16 -1.53
CA GLY A 88 -14.34 7.06 -0.63
C GLY A 88 -14.50 5.66 -0.01
N GLN A 89 -13.90 4.65 -0.63
CA GLN A 89 -13.93 3.24 -0.19
C GLN A 89 -12.65 2.80 0.52
N LYS A 90 -11.78 3.75 0.89
CA LYS A 90 -10.55 3.46 1.63
C LYS A 90 -10.83 2.97 3.05
N ILE A 91 -9.95 2.12 3.55
CA ILE A 91 -9.88 1.77 4.97
C ILE A 91 -8.69 2.50 5.58
N SER A 92 -8.93 3.37 6.56
CA SER A 92 -7.88 4.08 7.28
C SER A 92 -7.86 3.71 8.76
N LEU A 93 -6.65 3.43 9.24
CA LEU A 93 -6.34 3.07 10.62
C LEU A 93 -5.08 3.80 11.08
N THR A 94 -4.95 4.01 12.37
CA THR A 94 -3.79 4.67 12.98
C THR A 94 -3.31 3.80 14.12
N LEU A 95 -2.11 3.26 13.98
CA LEU A 95 -1.47 2.38 14.96
C LEU A 95 -0.76 3.22 16.01
N ASP A 96 -0.93 2.86 17.26
CA ASP A 96 -0.10 3.33 18.37
C ASP A 96 1.22 2.53 18.43
N MET A 97 2.04 2.76 19.45
CA MET A 97 3.29 2.00 19.62
C MET A 97 3.08 0.52 19.89
N GLY A 98 1.94 0.11 20.46
CA GLY A 98 1.62 -1.31 20.64
C GLY A 98 1.45 -2.00 19.28
N GLY A 99 0.64 -1.40 18.40
CA GLY A 99 0.44 -1.90 17.05
C GLY A 99 1.70 -1.81 16.18
N VAL A 100 2.45 -0.70 16.28
CA VAL A 100 3.70 -0.49 15.53
C VAL A 100 4.79 -1.46 15.94
N ARG A 101 4.93 -1.79 17.23
CA ARG A 101 5.88 -2.80 17.69
C ARG A 101 5.58 -4.17 17.08
N GLY A 102 4.31 -4.59 17.08
CA GLY A 102 3.90 -5.86 16.49
C GLY A 102 4.10 -5.88 14.97
N LEU A 103 3.76 -4.79 14.29
CA LEU A 103 3.97 -4.64 12.86
C LEU A 103 5.47 -4.75 12.51
N TYR A 104 6.32 -4.08 13.27
CA TYR A 104 7.77 -4.12 13.08
C TYR A 104 8.35 -5.52 13.22
N ALA A 105 7.99 -6.23 14.31
CA ALA A 105 8.48 -7.59 14.57
C ALA A 105 8.13 -8.54 13.41
N TRP A 106 6.90 -8.46 12.88
CA TRP A 106 6.50 -9.25 11.72
C TRP A 106 7.26 -8.86 10.44
N LEU A 107 7.40 -7.56 10.15
CA LEU A 107 8.17 -7.10 8.98
C LEU A 107 9.64 -7.51 9.05
N ALA A 108 10.22 -7.55 10.26
CA ALA A 108 11.59 -8.03 10.51
C ALA A 108 11.74 -9.55 10.41
N GLY A 109 10.63 -10.30 10.40
CA GLY A 109 10.63 -11.76 10.41
C GLY A 109 10.77 -12.38 11.81
N ASP A 110 10.66 -11.60 12.88
CA ASP A 110 10.71 -12.10 14.26
C ASP A 110 9.44 -12.89 14.61
N THR A 111 8.31 -12.59 13.95
CA THR A 111 7.05 -13.32 14.07
C THR A 111 6.50 -13.69 12.69
N PRO A 112 5.87 -14.87 12.53
CA PRO A 112 5.36 -15.31 11.22
C PRO A 112 4.14 -14.49 10.77
N ASN A 113 3.34 -14.04 11.73
CA ASN A 113 2.10 -13.31 11.51
C ASN A 113 2.02 -12.09 12.43
N PHE A 114 1.15 -11.16 12.07
CA PHE A 114 0.78 -9.99 12.84
C PHE A 114 -0.74 -9.82 12.83
N SER A 115 -1.31 -9.41 13.97
CA SER A 115 -2.71 -9.06 14.10
C SER A 115 -2.85 -7.95 15.13
N TYR A 116 -3.62 -6.92 14.82
CA TYR A 116 -3.88 -5.80 15.70
C TYR A 116 -5.29 -5.27 15.47
N GLU A 117 -6.07 -5.14 16.53
CA GLU A 117 -7.44 -4.65 16.50
C GLU A 117 -7.52 -3.26 17.12
N ILE A 118 -8.22 -2.35 16.44
CA ILE A 118 -8.52 -1.01 16.93
C ILE A 118 -10.00 -0.97 17.29
N ILE A 119 -10.26 -0.96 18.58
CA ILE A 119 -11.60 -0.84 19.15
C ILE A 119 -11.75 0.59 19.66
N ARG A 120 -12.71 1.32 19.11
CA ARG A 120 -13.10 2.65 19.60
C ARG A 120 -14.60 2.64 19.90
N PRO A 121 -15.04 3.30 20.99
CA PRO A 121 -16.45 3.57 21.19
C PRO A 121 -17.01 4.28 19.95
N ASP A 122 -18.18 3.86 19.49
CA ASP A 122 -18.95 4.52 18.42
C ASP A 122 -18.25 4.59 17.05
N ALA A 123 -17.29 3.69 16.77
CA ALA A 123 -16.66 3.59 15.46
C ALA A 123 -16.63 2.14 14.94
N PRO A 124 -16.61 1.95 13.60
CA PRO A 124 -16.42 0.63 12.98
C PRO A 124 -15.19 -0.08 13.53
N LYS A 125 -15.34 -1.37 13.85
CA LYS A 125 -14.22 -2.19 14.33
C LYS A 125 -13.24 -2.40 13.19
N LYS A 126 -11.97 -2.10 13.46
CA LYS A 126 -10.89 -2.22 12.47
C LYS A 126 -9.88 -3.22 12.93
N GLN A 127 -9.45 -4.07 11.99
CA GLN A 127 -8.37 -4.99 12.22
C GLN A 127 -7.32 -4.84 11.13
N LEU A 128 -6.07 -4.98 11.52
CA LEU A 128 -4.92 -5.05 10.65
C LEU A 128 -4.26 -6.41 10.86
N SER A 129 -3.98 -7.13 9.78
CA SER A 129 -3.21 -8.37 9.85
C SER A 129 -2.10 -8.41 8.82
N GLY A 130 -1.02 -9.08 9.16
CA GLY A 130 0.13 -9.32 8.28
C GLY A 130 0.48 -10.81 8.30
N PHE A 131 0.79 -11.37 7.13
CA PHE A 131 1.14 -12.77 6.96
C PHE A 131 1.98 -12.98 5.69
N GLU A 132 2.68 -14.10 5.62
CA GLU A 132 3.27 -14.60 4.37
C GLU A 132 2.15 -15.05 3.44
N SER A 133 2.22 -14.66 2.17
CA SER A 133 1.17 -14.96 1.19
C SER A 133 1.79 -15.69 0.01
N ASP A 134 1.05 -16.65 -0.55
CA ASP A 134 1.41 -17.37 -1.79
C ASP A 134 1.26 -16.51 -3.06
N LEU A 135 1.09 -15.20 -2.88
CA LEU A 135 1.03 -14.23 -3.97
C LEU A 135 2.46 -13.91 -4.45
N GLU A 136 2.58 -13.13 -5.51
CA GLU A 136 3.87 -12.65 -6.05
C GLU A 136 4.72 -11.84 -5.05
N PHE A 137 4.18 -11.51 -3.87
CA PHE A 137 4.82 -10.66 -2.86
C PHE A 137 5.25 -11.46 -1.63
N PRO A 138 6.46 -11.23 -1.07
CA PRO A 138 6.99 -11.97 0.07
C PRO A 138 6.22 -11.76 1.37
N LEU A 139 5.49 -10.65 1.51
CA LEU A 139 4.54 -10.39 2.59
C LEU A 139 3.27 -9.79 2.04
N SER A 140 2.18 -9.96 2.78
CA SER A 140 0.95 -9.23 2.53
C SER A 140 0.38 -8.67 3.83
N ILE A 141 -0.20 -7.48 3.73
CA ILE A 141 -0.86 -6.79 4.83
C ILE A 141 -2.32 -6.53 4.45
N ARG A 142 -3.24 -6.85 5.36
CA ARG A 142 -4.68 -6.77 5.16
C ARG A 142 -5.29 -5.84 6.19
N ALA A 143 -6.04 -4.86 5.70
CA ALA A 143 -6.96 -4.09 6.53
C ALA A 143 -8.36 -4.70 6.42
N PHE A 144 -9.05 -4.75 7.55
CA PHE A 144 -10.42 -5.21 7.68
C PHE A 144 -11.21 -4.18 8.49
N GLU A 145 -12.43 -3.89 8.05
CA GLU A 145 -13.36 -3.01 8.74
C GLU A 145 -14.74 -3.67 8.76
N ASN A 146 -15.30 -3.79 9.96
CA ASN A 146 -16.69 -4.19 10.19
C ASN A 146 -17.50 -2.94 10.50
N ASP A 147 -18.49 -2.68 9.65
CA ASP A 147 -19.45 -1.61 9.88
C ASP A 147 -20.57 -2.09 10.84
N SER A 148 -21.25 -1.11 11.42
CA SER A 148 -22.34 -1.27 12.38
C SER A 148 -23.56 -2.01 11.82
N ASP A 149 -23.75 -2.01 10.49
CA ASP A 149 -24.81 -2.73 9.79
C ASP A 149 -24.49 -4.21 9.55
N GLY A 150 -23.33 -4.68 10.01
CA GLY A 150 -22.84 -6.05 9.81
C GLY A 150 -22.13 -6.26 8.48
N SER A 151 -22.00 -5.23 7.64
CA SER A 151 -21.18 -5.30 6.43
C SER A 151 -19.69 -5.32 6.80
N ALA A 152 -18.92 -6.13 6.07
CA ALA A 152 -17.49 -6.29 6.29
C ALA A 152 -16.74 -6.02 4.99
N ARG A 153 -15.69 -5.19 5.07
CA ARG A 153 -14.81 -4.94 3.93
C ARG A 153 -13.35 -5.19 4.28
N SER A 154 -12.63 -5.73 3.30
CA SER A 154 -11.20 -5.95 3.40
C SER A 154 -10.46 -5.42 2.17
N ILE A 155 -9.21 -5.01 2.40
CA ILE A 155 -8.25 -4.64 1.36
C ILE A 155 -6.92 -5.28 1.71
N LEU A 156 -6.42 -6.11 0.80
CA LEU A 156 -5.14 -6.80 0.89
C LEU A 156 -4.11 -6.10 0.00
N VAL A 157 -2.95 -5.78 0.55
CA VAL A 157 -1.84 -5.16 -0.17
C VAL A 157 -0.62 -6.06 -0.02
N GLY A 158 -0.05 -6.51 -1.13
CA GLY A 158 1.23 -7.19 -1.19
C GLY A 158 2.37 -6.20 -1.01
N LEU A 159 3.44 -6.63 -0.36
CA LEU A 159 4.60 -5.82 -0.03
C LEU A 159 5.85 -6.43 -0.68
N ALA A 160 6.51 -5.68 -1.56
CA ALA A 160 7.83 -6.03 -2.05
C ALA A 160 8.91 -5.69 -1.00
N ASP A 161 10.15 -6.16 -1.19
CA ASP A 161 11.23 -5.94 -0.22
C ASP A 161 11.49 -4.45 0.07
N ALA A 162 11.38 -3.59 -0.94
CA ALA A 162 11.49 -2.15 -0.76
C ALA A 162 10.36 -1.58 0.11
N ASP A 163 9.12 -2.05 -0.08
CA ASP A 163 7.97 -1.63 0.72
C ASP A 163 8.15 -2.06 2.18
N ILE A 164 8.59 -3.31 2.40
CA ILE A 164 8.89 -3.85 3.74
C ILE A 164 9.91 -2.95 4.45
N PHE A 165 11.01 -2.61 3.77
CA PHE A 165 12.03 -1.71 4.29
C PHE A 165 11.47 -0.33 4.65
N HIS A 166 10.67 0.27 3.75
CA HIS A 166 10.06 1.58 4.02
C HIS A 166 9.07 1.54 5.19
N LEU A 167 8.28 0.49 5.34
CA LEU A 167 7.38 0.32 6.49
C LEU A 167 8.17 0.14 7.80
N GLN A 168 9.26 -0.64 7.80
CA GLN A 168 10.15 -0.77 8.95
C GLN A 168 10.72 0.60 9.37
N LEU A 169 11.19 1.40 8.41
CA LEU A 169 11.70 2.74 8.68
C LEU A 169 10.62 3.67 9.27
N HIS A 170 9.36 3.57 8.82
CA HIS A 170 8.29 4.35 9.40
C HIS A 170 7.95 3.89 10.84
N CYS A 171 8.05 2.59 11.13
CA CYS A 171 7.90 2.08 12.50
C CYS A 171 8.98 2.65 13.42
N LEU A 172 10.25 2.61 12.99
CA LEU A 172 11.37 3.18 13.72
C LEU A 172 11.27 4.71 13.83
N GLY A 173 10.78 5.38 12.78
CA GLY A 173 10.54 6.81 12.78
C GLY A 173 9.51 7.24 13.83
N LEU A 174 8.47 6.45 14.06
CA LEU A 174 7.53 6.70 15.17
C LEU A 174 8.20 6.53 16.53
N ALA A 175 9.02 5.48 16.70
CA ALA A 175 9.77 5.27 17.94
C ALA A 175 10.72 6.43 18.22
N LYS A 176 11.47 6.91 17.22
CA LYS A 176 12.37 8.08 17.33
C LYS A 176 11.60 9.37 17.62
N LEU A 177 10.43 9.56 17.03
CA LEU A 177 9.57 10.71 17.32
C LEU A 177 9.09 10.72 18.78
N LEU A 178 8.75 9.56 19.34
CA LEU A 178 8.28 9.44 20.72
C LEU A 178 9.42 9.47 21.73
N TYR A 179 10.58 8.93 21.36
CA TYR A 179 11.75 8.84 22.22
C TYR A 179 12.97 9.40 21.48
N PRO A 180 13.09 10.75 21.38
CA PRO A 180 14.19 11.39 20.65
C PRO A 180 15.58 11.04 21.20
N SER A 181 15.64 10.66 22.48
CA SER A 181 16.86 10.21 23.17
C SER A 181 17.38 8.84 22.71
N LEU A 182 16.60 8.06 21.95
CA LEU A 182 17.10 6.82 21.35
C LEU A 182 18.23 7.15 20.38
N SER A 183 19.39 6.55 20.60
CA SER A 183 20.53 6.76 19.69
C SER A 183 20.25 6.12 18.33
N ASP A 184 20.83 6.69 17.28
CA ASP A 184 20.69 6.13 15.93
C ASP A 184 21.34 4.74 15.85
N ILE A 185 22.38 4.49 16.65
CA ILE A 185 23.00 3.16 16.81
C ILE A 185 21.99 2.15 17.35
N ALA A 186 21.21 2.50 18.37
CA ALA A 186 20.19 1.61 18.92
C ALA A 186 19.11 1.30 17.88
N LEU A 187 18.69 2.28 17.08
CA LEU A 187 17.72 2.07 16.00
C LEU A 187 18.28 1.21 14.86
N LEU A 188 19.54 1.45 14.45
CA LEU A 188 20.22 0.66 13.43
C LEU A 188 20.38 -0.81 13.85
N ALA A 189 20.62 -1.08 15.14
CA ALA A 189 20.70 -2.45 15.67
C ALA A 189 19.40 -3.25 15.49
N HIS A 190 18.25 -2.56 15.34
CA HIS A 190 16.98 -3.19 15.05
C HIS A 190 16.80 -3.48 13.55
N MET A 191 17.44 -2.73 12.65
CA MET A 191 17.38 -2.91 11.19
C MET A 191 18.16 -4.15 10.72
N LYS A 192 17.80 -5.33 11.24
CA LYS A 192 18.34 -6.61 10.80
C LYS A 192 17.76 -6.96 9.43
N PRO A 193 18.56 -7.55 8.52
CA PRO A 193 18.03 -8.20 7.34
C PRO A 193 16.98 -9.22 7.77
N ARG A 194 15.85 -9.27 7.05
CA ARG A 194 14.84 -10.31 7.28
C ARG A 194 15.48 -11.66 6.94
N LEU A 195 15.91 -12.38 7.96
CA LEU A 195 16.33 -13.76 7.83
C LEU A 195 15.04 -14.58 7.78
N LYS A 196 14.78 -15.30 6.67
CA LYS A 196 13.69 -16.28 6.65
C LYS A 196 13.90 -17.21 7.84
N ALA A 197 12.92 -17.27 8.73
CA ALA A 197 12.91 -18.32 9.74
C ALA A 197 13.04 -19.65 9.00
N ALA A 198 14.03 -20.47 9.37
CA ALA A 198 14.13 -21.82 8.82
C ALA A 198 12.77 -22.48 9.04
N PRO A 199 12.17 -23.14 8.03
CA PRO A 199 10.87 -23.75 8.17
C PRO A 199 10.95 -24.74 9.34
N SER A 200 10.29 -24.42 10.45
CA SER A 200 10.16 -25.38 11.53
C SER A 200 9.29 -26.50 10.98
N CYS A 201 9.89 -27.68 10.75
CA CYS A 201 9.15 -28.90 10.49
C CYS A 201 8.18 -29.11 11.66
N HIS A 202 6.94 -28.65 11.51
CA HIS A 202 5.86 -29.11 12.33
C HIS A 202 5.58 -30.55 11.90
N THR A 203 6.19 -31.50 12.60
CA THR A 203 5.77 -32.89 12.56
C THR A 203 4.38 -32.93 13.16
N THR A 204 3.36 -32.92 12.30
CA THR A 204 1.99 -33.22 12.70
C THR A 204 1.97 -34.69 13.12
N ILE A 205 2.17 -34.96 14.41
CA ILE A 205 1.89 -36.26 15.00
C ILE A 205 0.37 -36.40 14.98
N VAL A 206 -0.15 -36.99 13.92
CA VAL A 206 -1.51 -37.54 13.93
C VAL A 206 -1.41 -38.88 14.64
N ALA A 207 -1.90 -38.91 15.88
CA ALA A 207 -2.10 -40.15 16.61
C ALA A 207 -3.29 -40.90 16.00
N THR A 208 -3.00 -42.02 15.33
CA THR A 208 -4.01 -43.05 15.07
C THR A 208 -3.39 -44.41 15.33
N PHE A 209 -3.93 -45.08 16.35
CA PHE A 209 -3.70 -46.48 16.64
C PHE A 209 -4.18 -47.36 15.47
N GLN A 210 -3.32 -48.25 14.97
CA GLN A 210 -3.62 -49.69 14.84
C GLN A 210 -2.36 -50.48 14.44
N ALA A 211 -2.18 -51.61 15.11
CA ALA A 211 -1.05 -52.51 15.00
C ALA A 211 -1.23 -53.51 13.84
N ASN A 212 -0.15 -53.79 13.08
CA ASN A 212 0.50 -55.11 13.06
C ASN A 212 1.65 -55.21 12.03
N MET A 213 2.80 -55.68 12.55
CA MET A 213 3.73 -56.67 11.98
C MET A 213 4.46 -56.40 10.65
N GLY A 214 5.75 -56.06 10.78
CA GLY A 214 6.87 -56.84 10.21
C GLY A 214 7.40 -56.48 8.80
N PRO A 215 8.69 -56.71 8.51
CA PRO A 215 9.55 -55.74 7.81
C PRO A 215 10.16 -56.24 6.48
N GLU A 216 10.56 -55.33 5.59
CA GLU A 216 11.74 -55.50 4.70
C GLU A 216 12.14 -54.20 3.96
N LEU A 217 13.38 -54.19 3.45
CA LEU A 217 14.31 -53.09 3.16
C LEU A 217 14.16 -52.45 1.73
N PRO A 218 14.99 -51.45 1.33
CA PRO A 218 14.59 -50.29 0.53
C PRO A 218 15.04 -50.35 -0.94
N GLU A 219 14.35 -49.63 -1.83
CA GLU A 219 14.87 -49.24 -3.15
C GLU A 219 14.55 -47.78 -3.51
N ARG A 220 15.52 -47.17 -4.19
CA ARG A 220 15.64 -45.76 -4.58
C ARG A 220 14.98 -45.51 -5.97
N PRO A 221 14.97 -44.27 -6.51
CA PRO A 221 13.79 -43.62 -7.07
C PRO A 221 13.57 -43.88 -8.58
N SER A 222 12.31 -43.94 -9.02
CA SER A 222 11.95 -43.87 -10.44
C SER A 222 11.53 -42.47 -10.86
N GLU A 223 11.81 -42.19 -12.13
CA GLU A 223 11.86 -40.91 -12.84
C GLU A 223 10.55 -40.10 -12.87
N ALA A 224 10.70 -38.79 -13.05
CA ALA A 224 9.61 -37.84 -13.25
C ALA A 224 8.95 -38.00 -14.63
N PRO A 225 7.60 -37.92 -14.75
CA PRO A 225 6.96 -37.82 -16.04
C PRO A 225 7.04 -36.39 -16.57
N MET A 226 7.59 -36.23 -17.78
CA MET A 226 7.44 -35.02 -18.59
C MET A 226 5.97 -34.83 -18.98
N HIS A 227 5.39 -33.68 -18.62
CA HIS A 227 4.11 -33.24 -19.18
C HIS A 227 4.34 -32.40 -20.44
N PRO A 228 3.62 -32.66 -21.54
CA PRO A 228 3.72 -31.89 -22.78
C PRO A 228 3.04 -30.52 -22.65
N ILE A 229 3.68 -29.49 -23.18
CA ILE A 229 3.17 -28.12 -23.28
C ILE A 229 2.11 -28.08 -24.40
N PRO A 230 0.87 -27.60 -24.16
CA PRO A 230 -0.02 -27.21 -25.25
C PRO A 230 0.28 -25.76 -25.66
N ILE A 231 0.52 -25.60 -26.96
CA ILE A 231 0.61 -24.32 -27.67
C ILE A 231 -0.77 -23.65 -27.62
N SER A 232 -0.84 -22.40 -27.14
CA SER A 232 -2.05 -21.57 -27.19
C SER A 232 -1.76 -20.32 -28.02
N ASP A 233 -2.20 -20.36 -29.29
CA ASP A 233 -2.07 -19.31 -30.31
C ASP A 233 -3.01 -18.09 -30.07
N GLY A 234 -3.56 -17.90 -28.87
CA GLY A 234 -4.49 -16.80 -28.56
C GLY A 234 -3.88 -15.62 -27.80
N ALA A 235 -2.76 -15.80 -27.10
CA ALA A 235 -2.26 -14.82 -26.14
C ALA A 235 -1.40 -13.68 -26.75
N LEU A 236 -0.90 -13.85 -27.98
CA LEU A 236 -0.01 -12.87 -28.61
C LEU A 236 -0.75 -11.63 -29.13
N ALA A 237 -1.95 -11.80 -29.71
CA ALA A 237 -2.72 -10.70 -30.29
C ALA A 237 -3.31 -9.74 -29.23
N GLU A 238 -3.72 -10.26 -28.07
CA GLU A 238 -4.20 -9.43 -26.95
C GLU A 238 -3.05 -8.62 -26.32
N LEU A 239 -1.86 -9.21 -26.24
CA LEU A 239 -0.66 -8.53 -25.75
C LEU A 239 -0.26 -7.36 -26.66
N ASP A 240 -0.40 -7.53 -27.98
CA ASP A 240 -0.09 -6.49 -28.97
C ASP A 240 -1.11 -5.34 -28.95
N LEU A 241 -2.40 -5.63 -28.70
CA LEU A 241 -3.44 -4.60 -28.55
C LEU A 241 -3.21 -3.70 -27.33
N GLU A 242 -2.92 -4.29 -26.18
CA GLU A 242 -2.65 -3.52 -24.96
C GLU A 242 -1.37 -2.70 -25.06
N LYS A 243 -0.36 -3.21 -25.78
CA LYS A 243 0.87 -2.47 -26.08
C LYS A 243 0.58 -1.25 -26.98
N ALA A 244 -0.26 -1.41 -28.01
CA ALA A 244 -0.65 -0.30 -28.88
C ALA A 244 -1.45 0.77 -28.15
N LYS A 245 -2.41 0.39 -27.29
CA LYS A 245 -3.16 1.35 -26.46
C LYS A 245 -2.23 2.14 -25.54
N ARG A 246 -1.24 1.51 -24.91
CA ARG A 246 -0.24 2.20 -24.08
C ARG A 246 0.60 3.17 -24.90
N ALA A 247 0.99 2.78 -26.13
CA ALA A 247 1.75 3.64 -27.02
C ALA A 247 0.95 4.88 -27.46
N VAL A 248 -0.32 4.70 -27.82
CA VAL A 248 -1.25 5.82 -28.10
C VAL A 248 -1.35 6.74 -26.89
N PHE A 249 -1.55 6.20 -25.68
CA PHE A 249 -1.62 7.02 -24.47
C PHE A 249 -0.34 7.84 -24.24
N ALA A 250 0.83 7.20 -24.40
CA ALA A 250 2.12 7.86 -24.22
C ALA A 250 2.34 8.99 -25.22
N VAL A 251 2.01 8.78 -26.50
CA VAL A 251 2.11 9.81 -27.54
C VAL A 251 1.10 10.94 -27.27
N GLY A 252 -0.15 10.60 -26.95
CA GLY A 252 -1.22 11.56 -26.70
C GLY A 252 -1.00 12.45 -25.48
N LYS A 253 -0.41 11.92 -24.40
CA LYS A 253 -0.14 12.69 -23.17
C LYS A 253 1.16 13.46 -23.19
N ASN A 254 2.19 12.91 -23.83
CA ASN A 254 3.53 13.49 -23.74
C ASN A 254 3.90 14.34 -24.95
N ARG A 255 3.38 14.02 -26.15
CA ARG A 255 3.80 14.67 -27.40
C ARG A 255 2.71 15.49 -28.07
N TRP A 256 1.46 15.02 -28.06
CA TRP A 256 0.37 15.77 -28.70
C TRP A 256 0.00 17.03 -27.89
N PRO A 257 -0.05 18.24 -28.49
CA PRO A 257 -0.23 19.49 -27.74
C PRO A 257 -1.54 19.60 -26.94
N ARG A 258 -2.64 19.02 -27.43
CA ARG A 258 -3.97 19.18 -26.80
C ARG A 258 -4.16 18.30 -25.56
N LYS A 259 -3.51 17.12 -25.53
CA LYS A 259 -3.53 16.16 -24.40
C LYS A 259 -4.94 15.76 -23.94
N ASP A 260 -5.93 15.89 -24.82
CA ASP A 260 -7.33 15.64 -24.54
C ASP A 260 -7.60 14.14 -24.32
N LEU A 261 -8.26 13.79 -23.22
CA LEU A 261 -8.47 12.39 -22.84
C LEU A 261 -9.50 11.70 -23.73
N ALA A 262 -10.59 12.39 -24.07
CA ALA A 262 -11.65 11.80 -24.87
C ALA A 262 -11.14 11.40 -26.25
N THR A 263 -10.31 12.26 -26.87
CA THR A 263 -9.67 11.96 -28.16
C THR A 263 -8.67 10.81 -28.07
N ILE A 264 -7.89 10.73 -26.98
CA ILE A 264 -6.94 9.62 -26.77
C ILE A 264 -7.68 8.30 -26.60
N GLU A 265 -8.76 8.29 -25.83
CA GLU A 265 -9.61 7.11 -25.62
C GLU A 265 -10.31 6.69 -26.92
N GLU A 266 -10.77 7.63 -27.74
CA GLU A 266 -11.35 7.35 -29.06
C GLU A 266 -10.35 6.65 -29.98
N ILE A 267 -9.08 7.08 -30.00
CA ILE A 267 -8.02 6.43 -30.78
C ILE A 267 -7.73 5.02 -30.23
N GLN A 268 -7.75 4.83 -28.91
CA GLN A 268 -7.52 3.53 -28.25
C GLN A 268 -8.66 2.53 -28.45
N ASN A 269 -9.84 2.98 -28.87
CA ASN A 269 -10.98 2.13 -29.22
C ASN A 269 -11.01 1.76 -30.72
N GLY A 270 -10.07 2.30 -31.52
CA GLY A 270 -9.94 1.99 -32.94
C GLY A 270 -9.24 0.64 -33.23
N PRO A 271 -9.10 0.26 -34.51
CA PRO A 271 -8.35 -0.94 -34.90
C PRO A 271 -6.84 -0.77 -34.66
N LEU A 272 -6.14 -1.90 -34.44
CA LEU A 272 -4.70 -1.93 -34.13
C LEU A 272 -3.85 -1.18 -35.16
N ASP A 273 -4.13 -1.38 -36.45
CA ASP A 273 -3.42 -0.72 -37.55
C ASP A 273 -3.55 0.81 -37.52
N ALA A 274 -4.72 1.31 -37.09
CA ALA A 274 -4.93 2.74 -36.93
C ALA A 274 -4.10 3.27 -35.76
N MET A 275 -4.08 2.56 -34.62
CA MET A 275 -3.25 2.94 -33.45
C MET A 275 -1.77 3.02 -33.79
N ASP A 276 -1.22 2.01 -34.49
CA ASP A 276 0.19 2.00 -34.89
C ASP A 276 0.51 3.17 -35.85
N ARG A 277 -0.38 3.44 -36.81
CA ARG A 277 -0.27 4.60 -37.71
C ARG A 277 -0.27 5.92 -36.93
N PHE A 278 -1.17 6.08 -35.95
CA PHE A 278 -1.25 7.28 -35.10
C PHE A 278 -0.01 7.46 -34.22
N VAL A 279 0.54 6.37 -33.69
CA VAL A 279 1.76 6.38 -32.88
C VAL A 279 2.97 6.75 -33.74
N LYS A 280 3.11 6.18 -34.94
CA LYS A 280 4.19 6.50 -35.87
C LYS A 280 4.15 7.97 -36.31
N ALA A 281 2.98 8.46 -36.72
CA ALA A 281 2.81 9.87 -37.10
C ALA A 281 3.09 10.82 -35.92
N GLY A 282 2.52 10.54 -34.74
CA GLY A 282 2.73 11.37 -33.55
C GLY A 282 4.17 11.32 -33.02
N ASN A 283 4.90 10.22 -33.23
CA ASN A 283 6.33 10.15 -32.93
C ASN A 283 7.17 10.98 -33.91
N ALA A 284 6.72 11.14 -35.16
CA ALA A 284 7.30 12.03 -36.16
C ALA A 284 6.85 13.50 -36.01
N GLY A 285 5.96 13.79 -35.05
CA GLY A 285 5.44 15.14 -34.79
C GLY A 285 4.24 15.55 -35.66
N ASP A 286 3.69 14.64 -36.46
CA ASP A 286 2.46 14.88 -37.22
C ASP A 286 1.23 14.43 -36.41
N PHE A 287 0.43 15.42 -36.01
CA PHE A 287 -0.80 15.23 -35.25
C PHE A 287 -2.07 15.60 -36.05
N THR A 288 -1.96 15.72 -37.37
CA THR A 288 -3.09 16.17 -38.22
C THR A 288 -4.33 15.29 -38.04
N GLU A 289 -4.15 13.97 -38.01
CA GLU A 289 -5.27 13.05 -37.81
C GLU A 289 -5.77 13.00 -36.35
N TRP A 290 -4.89 13.25 -35.37
CA TRP A 290 -5.28 13.39 -33.96
C TRP A 290 -6.18 14.62 -33.77
N ASP A 291 -5.82 15.74 -34.42
CA ASP A 291 -6.58 16.98 -34.38
C ASP A 291 -7.93 16.86 -35.13
N LYS A 292 -8.01 16.04 -36.18
CA LYS A 292 -9.30 15.72 -36.83
C LYS A 292 -10.26 15.03 -35.88
N ILE A 293 -9.80 14.01 -35.15
CA ILE A 293 -10.64 13.30 -34.16
C ILE A 293 -11.05 14.26 -33.05
N TYR A 294 -10.12 15.09 -32.56
CA TYR A 294 -10.42 16.12 -31.56
C TYR A 294 -11.53 17.07 -32.03
N ASN A 295 -11.45 17.57 -33.25
CA ASN A 295 -12.44 18.50 -33.81
C ASN A 295 -13.81 17.83 -34.05
N LEU A 296 -13.85 16.53 -34.32
CA LEU A 296 -15.09 15.76 -34.41
C LEU A 296 -15.77 15.62 -33.05
N LEU A 297 -14.98 15.40 -31.99
CA LEU A 297 -15.47 15.31 -30.61
C LEU A 297 -15.82 16.68 -30.01
N HIS A 298 -15.23 17.75 -30.54
CA HIS A 298 -15.42 19.12 -30.09
C HIS A 298 -15.85 20.03 -31.25
N PRO A 299 -17.05 19.79 -31.85
CA PRO A 299 -17.52 20.60 -32.96
C PRO A 299 -17.62 22.05 -32.51
N SER A 300 -16.95 22.94 -33.26
CA SER A 300 -17.02 24.38 -33.01
C SER A 300 -18.47 24.82 -33.17
N ARG A 301 -19.08 25.30 -32.08
CA ARG A 301 -20.42 25.92 -32.14
C ARG A 301 -20.32 27.11 -33.10
N ARG A 302 -20.95 26.97 -34.28
CA ARG A 302 -21.32 28.09 -35.14
C ARG A 302 -22.60 28.71 -34.61
#